data_AF-A0A1V2Q9A9-F1
#
_entry.id   AF-A0A1V2Q9A9-F1
#
_cell.length_a   1.000
_cell.length_b   1.000
_cell.length_c   1.000
_cell.angle_alpha   90.00
_cell.angle_beta   90.00
_cell.angle_gamma   90.00
#
_symmetry.space_group_name_H-M   'P 1'
#
loop_
_entity.id
_entity.type
_entity.pdbx_description
1 polymer ?
#
loop_
_entity_poly.entity_id
_entity_poly.type
_entity_poly.pdbx_seq_one_letter_code
_entity_poly.pdbx_strand_id
1 'polypeptide(L)'
;MESWYPQQAAVRIVNRNSGLELGVAGASPDFGGAVVQQSADSSVNHQWQLVAAENGYYKIFNRNSGLVLGINGASTAAGATALQWGDTLTADHLWRVVDAGGGYRKLVNKNSGLVLGVKDGSKTSGAATLQWNDTGTLDHQWSLVQVG
;
A
#
# COMPACT_ATOMS: atom_id res chain seq x y z
N MET A 1 14.30 -18.65 -22.96
CA MET A 1 14.77 -18.58 -21.56
C MET A 1 13.57 -18.18 -20.73
N GLU A 2 12.83 -19.16 -20.23
CA GLU A 2 11.62 -18.92 -19.45
C GLU A 2 12.05 -18.48 -18.05
N SER A 3 11.65 -17.27 -17.68
CA SER A 3 11.85 -16.73 -16.35
C SER A 3 10.98 -17.51 -15.37
N TRP A 4 11.60 -18.32 -14.51
CA TRP A 4 10.94 -19.09 -13.45
C TRP A 4 10.58 -18.23 -12.22
N TYR A 5 10.43 -16.92 -12.40
CA TYR A 5 9.71 -16.10 -11.43
C TYR A 5 8.23 -16.21 -11.75
N PRO A 6 7.37 -16.69 -10.83
CA PRO A 6 5.94 -16.44 -10.98
C PRO A 6 5.80 -14.92 -11.13
N GLN A 7 5.31 -14.46 -12.28
CA GLN A 7 4.86 -13.07 -12.39
C GLN A 7 3.76 -12.95 -11.35
N GLN A 8 4.09 -12.40 -10.18
CA GLN A 8 3.09 -12.18 -9.16
C GLN A 8 2.08 -11.22 -9.75
N ALA A 9 0.84 -11.69 -9.82
CA ALA A 9 -0.25 -10.93 -10.39
C ALA A 9 -0.38 -9.60 -9.65
N ALA A 10 -0.52 -8.53 -10.42
CA ALA A 10 -0.73 -7.21 -9.85
C ALA A 10 -2.12 -7.14 -9.22
N VAL A 11 -2.28 -6.32 -8.19
CA VAL A 11 -3.54 -6.07 -7.52
C VAL A 11 -3.84 -4.58 -7.48
N ARG A 12 -5.13 -4.25 -7.43
CA ARG A 12 -5.63 -2.98 -6.93
C ARG A 12 -5.94 -3.14 -5.45
N ILE A 13 -5.49 -2.18 -4.65
CA ILE A 13 -5.69 -2.16 -3.19
C ILE A 13 -6.82 -1.17 -2.91
N VAL A 14 -8.04 -1.67 -2.74
CA VAL A 14 -9.27 -0.86 -2.67
C VAL A 14 -9.69 -0.64 -1.24
N ASN A 15 -9.85 0.61 -0.82
CA ASN A 15 -10.25 0.94 0.54
C ASN A 15 -11.72 0.56 0.80
N ARG A 16 -12.01 -0.11 1.92
CA ARG A 16 -13.37 -0.55 2.27
C ARG A 16 -14.31 0.61 2.59
N ASN A 17 -13.82 1.71 3.17
CA ASN A 17 -14.65 2.85 3.56
C ASN A 17 -15.07 3.73 2.38
N SER A 18 -14.16 3.96 1.43
CA SER A 18 -14.36 4.88 0.30
C SER A 18 -14.62 4.20 -1.04
N GLY A 19 -14.16 2.95 -1.23
CA GLY A 19 -14.15 2.28 -2.53
C GLY A 19 -13.06 2.80 -3.49
N LEU A 20 -12.18 3.69 -3.02
CA LEU A 20 -11.09 4.25 -3.82
C LEU A 20 -9.84 3.37 -3.76
N GLU A 21 -8.99 3.48 -4.76
CA GLU A 21 -7.77 2.68 -4.93
C GLU A 21 -6.56 3.36 -4.33
N LEU A 22 -5.71 2.59 -3.66
CA LEU A 22 -4.37 3.04 -3.28
C LEU A 22 -3.54 3.27 -4.54
N GLY A 23 -2.89 4.42 -4.62
CA GLY A 23 -1.94 4.68 -5.70
C GLY A 23 -1.00 5.83 -5.40
N VAL A 24 -0.17 6.16 -6.38
CA VAL A 24 0.80 7.25 -6.27
C VAL A 24 0.22 8.52 -6.89
N ALA A 25 0.26 9.63 -6.16
CA ALA A 25 -0.28 10.91 -6.59
C ALA A 25 0.38 11.37 -7.91
N GLY A 26 -0.45 11.74 -8.89
CA GLY A 26 0.02 12.21 -10.20
C GLY A 26 0.84 11.20 -10.99
N ALA A 27 0.77 9.90 -10.65
CA ALA A 27 1.58 8.84 -11.23
C ALA A 27 3.10 9.11 -11.21
N SER A 28 3.59 9.88 -10.23
CA SER A 28 5.01 10.19 -10.11
C SER A 28 5.85 8.90 -10.12
N PRO A 29 6.94 8.83 -10.91
CA PRO A 29 7.87 7.71 -10.87
C PRO A 29 8.98 7.91 -9.81
N ASP A 30 9.01 9.07 -9.16
CA ASP A 30 10.15 9.51 -8.37
C ASP A 30 10.08 9.00 -6.92
N PHE A 31 11.26 8.92 -6.29
CA PHE A 31 11.36 8.70 -4.86
C PHE A 31 10.60 9.80 -4.10
N GLY A 32 9.79 9.39 -3.14
CA GLY A 32 9.01 10.30 -2.31
C GLY A 32 7.65 10.66 -2.91
N GLY A 33 7.28 10.06 -4.05
CA GLY A 33 5.92 10.15 -4.58
C GLY A 33 4.89 9.79 -3.50
N ALA A 34 3.97 10.71 -3.22
CA ALA A 34 2.99 10.55 -2.15
C ALA A 34 2.02 9.40 -2.48
N VAL A 35 1.76 8.53 -1.50
CA VAL A 35 0.72 7.50 -1.65
C VAL A 35 -0.60 8.04 -1.14
N VAL A 36 -1.61 7.99 -2.00
CA VAL A 36 -2.96 8.51 -1.79
C VAL A 36 -4.00 7.45 -2.12
N GLN A 37 -5.24 7.65 -1.70
CA GLN A 37 -6.36 6.99 -2.35
C GLN A 37 -6.84 7.82 -3.54
N GLN A 38 -7.36 7.19 -4.58
CA GLN A 38 -7.84 7.89 -5.77
C GLN A 38 -8.85 7.05 -6.54
N SER A 39 -9.61 7.73 -7.41
CA SER A 39 -10.60 7.08 -8.26
C SER A 39 -9.96 6.01 -9.13
N ALA A 40 -10.65 4.88 -9.29
CA ALA A 40 -10.21 3.83 -10.19
C ALA A 40 -10.20 4.34 -11.64
N ASP A 41 -9.13 4.01 -12.36
CA ASP A 41 -8.99 4.25 -13.79
C ASP A 41 -8.09 3.15 -14.43
N SER A 42 -7.65 3.38 -15.67
CA SER A 42 -6.78 2.45 -16.41
C SER A 42 -5.29 2.64 -16.12
N SER A 43 -4.92 3.57 -15.24
CA SER A 43 -3.53 3.87 -14.95
C SER A 43 -2.84 2.74 -14.18
N VAL A 44 -1.52 2.64 -14.36
CA VAL A 44 -0.70 1.58 -13.74
C VAL A 44 -0.18 1.99 -12.36
N ASN A 45 -0.25 3.27 -11.97
CA ASN A 45 0.24 3.75 -10.68
C ASN A 45 -0.66 3.37 -9.50
N HIS A 46 -1.81 2.74 -9.72
CA HIS A 46 -2.65 2.14 -8.65
C HIS A 46 -2.62 0.61 -8.70
N GLN A 47 -1.73 0.05 -9.53
CA GLN A 47 -1.48 -1.39 -9.60
C GLN A 47 -0.24 -1.71 -8.78
N TRP A 48 -0.36 -2.70 -7.90
CA TRP A 48 0.67 -3.07 -6.94
C TRP A 48 1.00 -4.55 -7.04
N GLN A 49 2.27 -4.91 -6.86
CA GLN A 49 2.71 -6.30 -6.79
C GLN A 49 3.21 -6.62 -5.38
N LEU A 50 2.63 -7.65 -4.76
CA LEU A 50 2.99 -8.07 -3.40
C LEU A 50 4.04 -9.18 -3.45
N VAL A 51 5.31 -8.80 -3.30
CA VAL A 51 6.45 -9.71 -3.31
C VAL A 51 6.76 -10.21 -1.92
N ALA A 52 6.62 -11.53 -1.72
CA ALA A 52 6.99 -12.18 -0.48
C ALA A 52 8.44 -11.87 -0.09
N ALA A 53 8.63 -11.51 1.17
CA ALA A 53 9.91 -11.30 1.82
C ALA A 53 10.07 -12.32 2.96
N GLU A 54 10.99 -12.07 3.89
CA GLU A 54 11.21 -12.93 5.05
C GLU A 54 10.00 -12.96 6.02
N ASN A 55 9.84 -14.07 6.74
CA ASN A 55 8.96 -14.19 7.91
C ASN A 55 7.49 -13.78 7.67
N GLY A 56 6.96 -14.00 6.45
CA GLY A 56 5.58 -13.70 6.10
C GLY A 56 5.28 -12.21 5.86
N TYR A 57 6.32 -11.39 5.70
CA TYR A 57 6.20 -10.01 5.23
C TYR A 57 6.23 -9.94 3.71
N TYR A 58 5.76 -8.82 3.17
CA TYR A 58 5.74 -8.51 1.76
C TYR A 58 6.35 -7.13 1.51
N LYS A 59 6.97 -6.99 0.34
CA LYS A 59 7.23 -5.69 -0.29
C LYS A 59 6.13 -5.42 -1.29
N ILE A 60 5.59 -4.21 -1.28
CA ILE A 60 4.45 -3.84 -2.12
C ILE A 60 4.94 -2.87 -3.19
N PHE A 61 5.26 -3.40 -4.37
CA PHE A 61 5.84 -2.65 -5.47
C PHE A 61 4.76 -1.96 -6.29
N ASN A 62 4.96 -0.68 -6.59
CA ASN A 62 4.12 0.02 -7.55
C ASN A 62 4.52 -0.39 -8.97
N ARG A 63 3.56 -0.82 -9.80
CA ARG A 63 3.84 -1.31 -11.15
C ARG A 63 4.30 -0.21 -12.11
N ASN A 64 3.93 1.05 -11.86
CA ASN A 64 4.34 2.19 -12.68
C ASN A 64 5.82 2.55 -12.48
N SER A 65 6.25 2.66 -11.22
CA SER A 65 7.59 3.16 -10.87
C SER A 65 8.60 2.07 -10.55
N GLY A 66 8.16 0.87 -10.19
CA GLY A 66 9.01 -0.18 -9.63
C GLY A 66 9.48 0.11 -8.20
N LEU A 67 8.94 1.14 -7.55
CA LEU A 67 9.26 1.54 -6.18
C LEU A 67 8.35 0.86 -5.16
N VAL A 68 8.78 0.78 -3.91
CA VAL A 68 8.03 0.10 -2.84
C VAL A 68 7.24 1.09 -1.98
N LEU A 69 6.06 0.66 -1.52
CA LEU A 69 5.29 1.35 -0.49
C LEU A 69 6.10 1.38 0.82
N GLY A 70 6.34 2.58 1.33
CA GLY A 70 7.05 2.84 2.58
C GLY A 70 6.37 3.91 3.44
N ILE A 71 6.97 4.19 4.58
CA ILE A 71 6.54 5.25 5.50
C ILE A 71 7.58 6.36 5.52
N ASN A 72 7.11 7.59 5.41
CA ASN A 72 7.98 8.75 5.33
C ASN A 72 8.95 8.83 6.54
N GLY A 73 10.24 8.96 6.23
CA GLY A 73 11.32 9.03 7.21
C GLY A 73 11.48 7.76 8.06
N ALA A 74 10.96 6.60 7.61
CA ALA A 74 10.90 5.36 8.41
C ALA A 74 10.30 5.60 9.82
N SER A 75 9.39 6.56 9.93
CA SER A 75 8.80 6.94 11.21
C SER A 75 8.00 5.79 11.82
N THR A 76 7.98 5.73 13.15
CA THR A 76 7.10 4.81 13.92
C THR A 76 5.90 5.53 14.51
N ALA A 77 5.78 6.84 14.29
CA ALA A 77 4.69 7.64 14.83
C ALA A 77 3.39 7.46 14.03
N ALA A 78 2.26 7.40 14.74
CA ALA A 78 0.95 7.52 14.12
C ALA A 78 0.82 8.87 13.41
N GLY A 79 0.30 8.85 12.19
CA GLY A 79 0.13 10.02 11.34
C GLY A 79 1.28 10.24 10.35
N ALA A 80 2.35 9.44 10.42
CA ALA A 80 3.38 9.47 9.40
C ALA A 80 2.78 9.01 8.06
N THR A 81 2.99 9.81 7.02
CA THR A 81 2.41 9.58 5.69
C THR A 81 3.12 8.47 4.95
N ALA A 82 2.39 7.77 4.09
CA ALA A 82 2.96 6.79 3.18
C ALA A 82 3.49 7.46 1.91
N LEU A 83 4.54 6.87 1.36
CA LEU A 83 5.16 7.28 0.10
C LEU A 83 5.68 6.06 -0.65
N GLN A 84 6.08 6.23 -1.91
CA GLN A 84 6.90 5.24 -2.60
C GLN A 84 8.39 5.59 -2.47
N TRP A 85 9.24 4.59 -2.29
CA TRP A 85 10.68 4.78 -2.18
C TRP A 85 11.47 3.65 -2.84
N GLY A 86 12.79 3.87 -2.98
CA GLY A 86 13.70 2.81 -3.37
C GLY A 86 13.75 1.72 -2.30
N ASP A 87 13.79 0.46 -2.71
CA ASP A 87 13.87 -0.67 -1.79
C ASP A 87 15.23 -0.73 -1.09
N THR A 88 15.31 -0.11 0.09
CA THR A 88 16.51 -0.05 0.95
C THR A 88 16.61 -1.21 1.93
N LEU A 89 15.76 -2.25 1.80
CA LEU A 89 15.69 -3.38 2.73
C LEU A 89 15.36 -2.99 4.19
N THR A 90 14.88 -1.77 4.41
CA THR A 90 14.50 -1.26 5.73
C THR A 90 13.12 -1.78 6.14
N ALA A 91 12.88 -1.86 7.45
CA ALA A 91 11.66 -2.46 7.98
C ALA A 91 10.39 -1.67 7.62
N ASP A 92 10.49 -0.39 7.32
CA ASP A 92 9.35 0.45 6.97
C ASP A 92 8.80 0.16 5.57
N HIS A 93 9.53 -0.59 4.74
CA HIS A 93 9.05 -1.09 3.43
C HIS A 93 8.42 -2.48 3.50
N LEU A 94 8.41 -3.10 4.69
CA LEU A 94 7.90 -4.46 4.90
C LEU A 94 6.52 -4.43 5.54
N TRP A 95 5.59 -5.14 4.91
CA TRP A 95 4.18 -5.14 5.29
C TRP A 95 3.68 -6.55 5.54
N ARG A 96 2.96 -6.76 6.63
CA ARG A 96 2.21 -7.99 6.87
C ARG A 96 0.77 -7.79 6.42
N VAL A 97 0.26 -8.71 5.63
CA VAL A 97 -1.15 -8.73 5.20
C VAL A 97 -1.95 -9.56 6.21
N VAL A 98 -2.79 -8.91 7.01
CA VAL A 98 -3.57 -9.53 8.09
C VAL A 98 -5.05 -9.58 7.71
N ASP A 99 -5.73 -10.70 7.97
CA ASP A 99 -7.18 -10.82 7.75
C ASP A 99 -7.99 -9.84 8.61
N ALA A 100 -9.01 -9.23 8.02
CA ALA A 100 -9.96 -8.34 8.69
C ALA A 100 -11.42 -8.85 8.58
N GLY A 101 -11.61 -10.10 8.14
CA GLY A 101 -12.91 -10.69 7.87
C GLY A 101 -13.55 -10.23 6.55
N GLY A 102 -14.45 -11.05 6.01
CA GLY A 102 -15.27 -10.69 4.84
C GLY A 102 -14.47 -10.42 3.55
N GLY A 103 -13.26 -10.97 3.43
CA GLY A 103 -12.37 -10.76 2.28
C GLY A 103 -11.46 -9.53 2.38
N TYR A 104 -11.56 -8.74 3.45
CA TYR A 104 -10.74 -7.56 3.65
C TYR A 104 -9.46 -7.86 4.43
N ARG A 105 -8.45 -7.01 4.23
CA ARG A 105 -7.11 -7.12 4.81
C ARG A 105 -6.70 -5.81 5.49
N LYS A 106 -5.82 -5.91 6.48
CA LYS A 106 -5.02 -4.80 7.01
C LYS A 106 -3.59 -4.96 6.54
N LEU A 107 -2.95 -3.84 6.18
CA LEU A 107 -1.53 -3.79 5.85
C LEU A 107 -0.80 -3.25 7.09
N VAL A 108 -0.08 -4.13 7.79
CA VAL A 108 0.62 -3.80 9.04
C VAL A 108 2.10 -3.57 8.74
N ASN A 109 2.62 -2.39 9.03
CA ASN A 109 4.02 -2.06 8.81
C ASN A 109 4.92 -2.81 9.81
N LYS A 110 6.04 -3.39 9.35
CA LYS A 110 6.98 -4.13 10.21
C LYS A 110 7.69 -3.22 11.21
N ASN A 111 8.05 -2.01 10.81
CA ASN A 111 8.84 -1.09 11.63
C ASN A 111 8.05 -0.54 12.82
N SER A 112 6.79 -0.17 12.59
CA SER A 112 5.95 0.50 13.60
C SER A 112 4.90 -0.41 14.24
N GLY A 113 4.50 -1.50 13.57
CA GLY A 113 3.35 -2.30 13.96
C GLY A 113 1.99 -1.62 13.68
N LEU A 114 2.00 -0.44 13.08
CA LEU A 114 0.80 0.34 12.74
C LEU A 114 0.20 -0.09 11.39
N VAL A 115 -1.06 0.25 11.16
CA VAL A 115 -1.79 -0.12 9.94
C VAL A 115 -1.83 1.03 8.94
N LEU A 116 -1.80 0.70 7.64
CA LEU A 116 -2.06 1.67 6.58
C LEU A 116 -3.54 2.07 6.60
N GLY A 117 -3.80 3.37 6.68
CA GLY A 117 -5.14 3.97 6.69
C GLY A 117 -5.24 5.20 5.80
N VAL A 118 -6.47 5.63 5.56
CA VAL A 118 -6.77 6.87 4.84
C VAL A 118 -6.91 8.01 5.85
N LYS A 119 -6.20 9.11 5.64
CA LYS A 119 -6.24 10.27 6.55
C LYS A 119 -7.68 10.72 6.81
N ASP A 120 -8.01 10.84 8.09
CA ASP A 120 -9.32 11.25 8.62
C ASP A 120 -10.52 10.42 8.09
N GLY A 121 -10.28 9.19 7.61
CA GLY A 121 -11.32 8.36 6.99
C GLY A 121 -11.95 9.01 5.74
N SER A 122 -11.21 9.88 5.05
CA SER A 122 -11.69 10.61 3.88
C SER A 122 -12.25 9.67 2.80
N LYS A 123 -13.23 10.15 2.04
CA LYS A 123 -13.78 9.47 0.86
C LYS A 123 -13.47 10.21 -0.44
N THR A 124 -12.56 11.17 -0.37
CA THR A 124 -12.19 12.02 -1.51
C THR A 124 -10.94 11.47 -2.20
N SER A 125 -10.94 11.48 -3.53
CA SER A 125 -9.76 11.18 -4.35
C SER A 125 -8.63 12.17 -4.05
N GLY A 126 -7.39 11.67 -4.00
CA GLY A 126 -6.20 12.43 -3.62
C GLY A 126 -5.99 12.54 -2.11
N ALA A 127 -6.85 11.95 -1.27
CA ALA A 127 -6.61 11.96 0.17
C ALA A 127 -5.37 11.13 0.52
N ALA A 128 -4.52 11.69 1.38
CA ALA A 128 -3.29 11.05 1.82
C ALA A 128 -3.56 9.75 2.56
N THR A 129 -2.64 8.80 2.40
CA THR A 129 -2.57 7.61 3.25
C THR A 129 -1.44 7.75 4.25
N LEU A 130 -1.62 7.13 5.41
CA LEU A 130 -0.72 7.24 6.55
C LEU A 130 -0.74 5.95 7.37
N GLN A 131 0.22 5.78 8.26
CA GLN A 131 0.14 4.74 9.28
C GLN A 131 -0.61 5.25 10.52
N TRP A 132 -1.45 4.41 11.11
CA TRP A 132 -2.20 4.74 12.31
C TRP A 132 -2.37 3.55 13.24
N ASN A 133 -2.77 3.84 14.49
CA ASN A 133 -3.21 2.79 15.41
C ASN A 133 -4.42 2.06 14.81
N ASP A 134 -4.47 0.74 14.95
CA ASP A 134 -5.62 -0.03 14.50
C ASP A 134 -6.84 0.25 15.40
N THR A 135 -7.71 1.13 14.94
CA THR A 135 -8.96 1.52 15.59
C THR A 135 -10.15 0.65 15.16
N GLY A 136 -9.93 -0.36 14.30
CA GLY A 136 -10.98 -1.18 13.72
C GLY A 136 -11.88 -0.46 12.70
N THR A 137 -11.57 0.79 12.36
CA THR A 137 -12.35 1.58 11.39
C THR A 137 -12.15 1.06 9.96
N LEU A 138 -13.16 1.28 9.12
CA LEU A 138 -13.19 0.70 7.77
C LEU A 138 -12.12 1.30 6.84
N ASP A 139 -11.61 2.49 7.14
CA ASP A 139 -10.58 3.15 6.35
C ASP A 139 -9.19 2.51 6.51
N HIS A 140 -9.00 1.61 7.48
CA HIS A 140 -7.80 0.78 7.63
C HIS A 140 -7.89 -0.56 6.89
N GLN A 141 -9.04 -0.85 6.28
CA GLN A 141 -9.33 -2.14 5.67
C GLN A 141 -9.33 -2.04 4.15
N TRP A 142 -8.69 -3.01 3.51
CA TRP A 142 -8.41 -3.00 2.08
C TRP A 142 -8.83 -4.31 1.43
N SER A 143 -9.43 -4.24 0.25
CA SER A 143 -9.61 -5.39 -0.63
C SER A 143 -8.44 -5.47 -1.61
N LEU A 144 -7.90 -6.67 -1.85
CA LEU A 144 -6.84 -6.90 -2.81
C LEU A 144 -7.45 -7.55 -4.06
N VAL A 145 -7.75 -6.74 -5.07
CA VAL A 145 -8.43 -7.17 -6.30
C VAL A 145 -7.39 -7.47 -7.38
N GLN A 146 -7.35 -8.70 -7.87
CA GLN A 146 -6.41 -9.10 -8.93
C GLN A 146 -6.65 -8.29 -10.21
N VAL A 147 -5.56 -7.87 -10.84
CA VAL A 147 -5.54 -7.27 -12.17
C VAL A 147 -5.25 -8.39 -13.17
N GLY A 148 -6.14 -8.55 -14.15
CA GLY A 148 -6.02 -9.54 -15.23
C GLY A 148 -5.03 -9.14 -16.33
#